data_AF-Q3A1S0-F1
#
_entry.id   AF-Q3A1S0-F1
#
_cell.length_a   1.000
_cell.length_b   1.000
_cell.length_c   1.000
_cell.angle_alpha   90.00
_cell.angle_beta   90.00
_cell.angle_gamma   90.00
#
_symmetry.space_group_name_H-M   'P 1'
#
loop_
_entity.id
_entity.type
_entity.pdbx_description
1 polymer ?
#
loop_
_entity_poly.entity_id
_entity_poly.type
_entity_poly.pdbx_seq_one_letter_code
_entity_poly.pdbx_strand_id
1 'polypeptide(L)'
;MKIIVLNGSPKGEQSITMQYVRYLGKKFPQHEFPILHIARDIQQIEGNPQRFKEILESIAEADGVLWGMPLYYLMVHAHLKRFIELLWERQVTDVFKGKYALAIATSVHFYDHTALQYMRTVCADLQMCFIDAFSADMQDLLKEQHRRQLLIFAENAFRTIEQHGPTFTTPLPAASTPPIYLPGADPAPLDTHDRTILIITDAVDPEDNQSRMVKRLLANFGNRAEVVNLHDLNIKSSCMGCIQCGYDNRCPLEDLDDFIPFYRDKVMTADILIYAGTIKDRYLSARWKSFFDRSFFMGHTPTVRNKQVGIILAGPLSQNGHLREILEGYFEMMQANLVGIVGDESDGTTPLDILLDLLAQRLIAYKEQDYIKPRTFLGIAGSKLLRDEIWGRLRFPFVADHRFFKHHKGYDFPHRNWRVRLKNGLLLLLARMPPIRKKIYRQHLKGEMIKSLQKVVDEA
;
A
#
# COMPACT_ATOMS: atom_id res chain seq x y z
N MET A 1 27.51 10.61 18.30
CA MET A 1 26.25 11.15 17.74
C MET A 1 25.07 10.43 18.35
N LYS A 2 23.96 11.13 18.53
CA LYS A 2 22.65 10.60 18.94
C LYS A 2 21.77 10.45 17.69
N ILE A 3 21.50 9.20 17.30
CA ILE A 3 20.61 8.86 16.19
C ILE A 3 19.28 8.37 16.76
N ILE A 4 18.29 9.25 16.82
CA ILE A 4 16.97 8.90 17.38
C ILE A 4 16.22 7.96 16.43
N VAL A 5 15.71 6.84 16.95
CA VAL A 5 15.02 5.83 16.16
C VAL A 5 13.52 5.93 16.39
N LEU A 6 12.77 6.22 15.33
CA LEU A 6 11.31 6.23 15.35
C LEU A 6 10.81 4.86 14.89
N ASN A 7 10.41 4.03 15.84
CA ASN A 7 9.96 2.66 15.58
C ASN A 7 8.48 2.64 15.16
N GLY A 8 8.26 2.40 13.87
CA GLY A 8 6.96 2.26 13.23
C GLY A 8 6.30 0.90 13.37
N SER A 9 6.88 -0.03 14.14
CA SER A 9 6.29 -1.36 14.36
C SER A 9 5.35 -1.37 15.56
N PRO A 10 4.10 -1.88 15.42
CA PRO A 10 3.22 -2.08 16.57
C PRO A 10 3.74 -3.18 17.52
N LYS A 11 4.71 -4.00 17.07
CA LYS A 11 5.31 -5.08 17.87
C LYS A 11 6.36 -4.59 18.88
N GLY A 12 6.67 -3.30 18.90
CA GLY A 12 7.67 -2.72 19.78
C GLY A 12 9.03 -3.42 19.65
N GLU A 13 9.47 -4.04 20.74
CA GLU A 13 10.78 -4.70 20.85
C GLU A 13 10.89 -6.02 20.10
N GLN A 14 9.75 -6.67 19.80
CA GLN A 14 9.70 -7.89 18.99
C GLN A 14 9.74 -7.59 17.48
N SER A 15 9.93 -6.32 17.10
CA SER A 15 10.04 -5.92 15.70
C SER A 15 11.30 -6.47 15.05
N ILE A 16 11.14 -7.07 13.85
CA ILE A 16 12.26 -7.49 13.00
C ILE A 16 13.11 -6.28 12.63
N THR A 17 12.48 -5.16 12.23
CA THR A 17 13.19 -3.92 11.90
C THR A 17 14.08 -3.44 13.04
N MET A 18 13.61 -3.55 14.28
CA MET A 18 14.42 -3.15 15.44
C MET A 18 15.62 -4.07 15.67
N GLN A 19 15.62 -5.31 15.18
CA GLN A 19 16.82 -6.15 15.22
C GLN A 19 17.92 -5.62 14.30
N TYR A 20 17.57 -4.99 13.16
CA TYR A 20 18.53 -4.33 12.27
C TYR A 20 19.13 -3.11 12.95
N VAL A 21 18.29 -2.28 13.59
CA VAL A 21 18.73 -1.11 14.37
C VAL A 21 19.65 -1.53 15.52
N ARG A 22 19.26 -2.53 16.31
CA ARG A 22 20.08 -3.05 17.42
C ARG A 22 21.41 -3.64 16.92
N TYR A 23 21.41 -4.27 15.75
CA TYR A 23 22.63 -4.75 15.12
C TYR A 23 23.56 -3.57 14.75
N LEU A 24 23.03 -2.48 14.20
CA LEU A 24 23.80 -1.25 13.97
C LEU A 24 24.37 -0.68 15.28
N GLY A 25 23.56 -0.55 16.33
CA GLY A 25 24.03 -0.06 17.64
C GLY A 25 25.16 -0.89 18.23
N LYS A 26 25.15 -2.22 18.04
CA LYS A 26 26.27 -3.09 18.45
C LYS A 26 27.52 -2.93 17.61
N LYS A 27 27.39 -2.51 16.35
CA LYS A 27 28.50 -2.37 15.40
C LYS A 27 29.10 -0.96 15.38
N PHE A 28 28.35 0.02 15.85
CA PHE A 28 28.78 1.40 16.00
C PHE A 28 28.57 1.87 17.45
N PRO A 29 29.28 1.28 18.44
CA PRO A 29 29.08 1.59 19.87
C PRO A 29 29.46 3.04 20.25
N GLN A 30 30.16 3.76 19.38
CA GLN A 30 30.46 5.19 19.52
C GLN A 30 29.24 6.10 19.23
N HIS A 31 28.11 5.53 18.80
CA HIS A 31 26.87 6.25 18.55
C HIS A 31 25.75 5.70 19.43
N GLU A 32 24.80 6.56 19.78
CA GLU A 32 23.61 6.18 20.53
C GLU A 32 22.43 5.99 19.58
N PHE A 33 21.61 4.97 19.86
CA PHE A 33 20.39 4.65 19.11
C PHE A 33 19.18 4.56 20.05
N PRO A 34 18.74 5.67 20.67
CA PRO A 34 17.55 5.64 21.52
C PRO A 34 16.32 5.28 20.67
N ILE A 35 15.54 4.29 21.10
CA ILE A 35 14.37 3.80 20.36
C ILE A 35 13.10 4.37 20.99
N LEU A 36 12.33 5.12 20.19
CA LEU A 36 10.99 5.59 20.53
C LEU A 36 9.96 4.68 19.86
N HIS A 37 9.15 3.97 20.64
CA HIS A 37 8.14 3.03 20.15
C HIS A 37 6.86 3.71 19.66
N ILE A 38 7.00 4.56 18.63
CA ILE A 38 5.93 5.40 18.09
C ILE A 38 4.65 4.61 17.78
N ALA A 39 4.76 3.54 16.99
CA ALA A 39 3.57 2.80 16.57
C ALA A 39 2.94 1.96 17.70
N ARG A 40 3.72 1.45 18.65
CA ARG A 40 3.18 0.69 19.78
C ARG A 40 2.44 1.62 20.75
N ASP A 41 3.02 2.79 21.02
CA ASP A 41 2.59 3.68 22.10
C ASP A 41 1.69 4.83 21.61
N ILE A 42 1.19 4.77 20.37
CA ILE A 42 0.50 5.89 19.72
C ILE A 42 -0.66 6.47 20.53
N GLN A 43 -1.45 5.62 21.20
CA GLN A 43 -2.59 6.07 22.01
C GLN A 43 -2.12 6.93 23.19
N GLN A 44 -1.00 6.55 23.82
CA GLN A 44 -0.39 7.34 24.89
C GLN A 44 0.23 8.62 24.33
N ILE A 45 0.91 8.55 23.18
CA ILE A 45 1.54 9.69 22.52
C ILE A 45 0.50 10.74 22.10
N GLU A 46 -0.64 10.31 21.59
CA GLU A 46 -1.74 11.18 21.20
C GLU A 46 -2.47 11.74 22.43
N GLY A 47 -2.80 10.91 23.41
CA GLY A 47 -3.57 11.29 24.60
C GLY A 47 -2.79 12.04 25.69
N ASN A 48 -1.45 12.05 25.66
CA ASN A 48 -0.61 12.70 26.66
C ASN A 48 0.30 13.77 26.03
N PRO A 49 -0.05 15.07 26.14
CA PRO A 49 0.74 16.17 25.59
C PRO A 49 2.19 16.21 26.10
N GLN A 50 2.43 15.86 27.38
CA GLN A 50 3.77 15.84 27.95
C GLN A 50 4.62 14.73 27.31
N ARG A 51 4.05 13.54 27.11
CA ARG A 51 4.75 12.45 26.42
C ARG A 51 5.08 12.80 24.98
N PHE A 52 4.17 13.47 24.27
CA PHE A 52 4.43 13.95 22.92
C PHE A 52 5.57 14.98 22.90
N LYS A 53 5.57 15.93 23.84
CA LYS A 53 6.62 16.94 23.98
C LYS A 53 8.00 16.32 24.21
N GLU A 54 8.11 15.34 25.12
CA GLU A 54 9.38 14.61 25.38
C GLU A 54 9.94 13.93 24.12
N ILE A 55 9.06 13.41 23.26
CA ILE A 55 9.45 12.82 21.97
C ILE A 55 10.03 13.90 21.05
N LEU A 56 9.38 15.06 20.94
CA LEU A 56 9.86 16.16 20.11
C LEU A 56 11.19 16.72 20.63
N GLU A 57 11.35 16.87 21.95
CA GLU A 57 12.61 17.28 22.58
C GLU A 57 13.73 16.28 22.25
N SER A 58 13.45 14.97 22.35
CA SER A 58 14.41 13.93 21.98
C SER A 58 14.83 13.98 20.51
N ILE A 59 13.92 14.38 19.61
CA ILE A 59 14.19 14.57 18.18
C ILE A 59 15.01 15.85 17.93
N ALA A 60 14.66 16.95 18.62
CA ALA A 60 15.39 18.21 18.52
C ALA A 60 16.86 18.07 18.94
N GLU A 61 17.15 17.27 19.97
CA GLU A 61 18.49 17.00 20.47
C GLU A 61 19.30 16.01 19.61
N ALA A 62 18.67 15.30 18.67
CA ALA A 62 19.33 14.28 17.87
C ALA A 62 20.15 14.88 16.73
N ASP A 63 21.26 14.22 16.38
CA ASP A 63 22.08 14.53 15.19
C ASP A 63 21.42 14.00 13.91
N GLY A 64 20.64 12.93 14.03
CA GLY A 64 19.88 12.34 12.92
C GLY A 64 18.70 11.49 13.39
N VAL A 65 17.74 11.28 12.49
CA VAL A 65 16.51 10.52 12.70
C VAL A 65 16.53 9.27 11.82
N LEU A 66 16.32 8.10 12.43
CA LEU A 66 16.17 6.83 11.74
C LEU A 66 14.71 6.37 11.81
N TRP A 67 14.01 6.41 10.69
CA TRP A 67 12.66 5.86 10.54
C TRP A 67 12.74 4.35 10.34
N GLY A 68 12.44 3.58 11.40
CA GLY A 68 12.48 2.12 11.37
C GLY A 68 11.06 1.55 11.24
N MET A 69 10.71 1.03 10.06
CA MET A 69 9.34 0.60 9.77
C MET A 69 9.25 -0.80 9.13
N PRO A 70 8.44 -1.72 9.67
CA PRO A 70 7.97 -2.85 8.88
C PRO A 70 6.91 -2.38 7.87
N LEU A 71 6.72 -3.16 6.81
CA LEU A 71 5.61 -2.92 5.87
C LEU A 71 4.32 -3.60 6.30
N TYR A 72 3.23 -2.84 6.25
CA TYR A 72 1.87 -3.29 6.51
C TYR A 72 0.98 -2.75 5.38
N TYR A 73 0.45 -3.64 4.52
CA TYR A 73 -0.29 -3.29 3.29
C TYR A 73 0.35 -2.14 2.48
N LEU A 74 1.46 -2.44 1.81
CA LEU A 74 2.08 -1.57 0.79
C LEU A 74 2.64 -0.23 1.33
N MET A 75 2.63 -0.03 2.65
CA MET A 75 2.92 1.26 3.27
C MET A 75 3.31 1.09 4.76
N VAL A 76 3.53 2.21 5.48
CA VAL A 76 3.82 2.21 6.93
C VAL A 76 2.61 1.81 7.76
N HIS A 77 2.83 1.26 8.96
CA HIS A 77 1.72 0.93 9.87
C HIS A 77 0.87 2.17 10.21
N ALA A 78 -0.46 2.00 10.35
CA ALA A 78 -1.40 3.09 10.60
C ALA A 78 -1.05 3.96 11.81
N HIS A 79 -0.45 3.38 12.85
CA HIS A 79 -0.05 4.15 14.03
C HIS A 79 1.16 5.06 13.77
N LEU A 80 2.10 4.67 12.90
CA LEU A 80 3.17 5.58 12.47
C LEU A 80 2.59 6.68 11.57
N LYS A 81 1.65 6.34 10.69
CA LYS A 81 0.89 7.32 9.89
C LYS A 81 0.16 8.33 10.79
N ARG A 82 -0.47 7.88 11.88
CA ARG A 82 -1.12 8.78 12.84
C ARG A 82 -0.13 9.72 13.52
N PHE A 83 1.04 9.23 13.93
CA PHE A 83 2.08 10.09 14.48
C PHE A 83 2.52 11.17 13.48
N ILE A 84 2.68 10.81 12.21
CA ILE A 84 2.99 11.75 11.11
C ILE A 84 1.89 12.81 11.02
N GLU A 85 0.61 12.44 10.96
CA GLU A 85 -0.51 13.40 10.94
C GLU A 85 -0.48 14.39 12.12
N LEU A 86 -0.22 13.89 13.33
CA LEU A 86 -0.15 14.70 14.54
C LEU A 86 0.92 15.80 14.44
N LEU A 87 1.97 15.62 13.63
CA LEU A 87 2.99 16.66 13.42
C LEU A 87 2.41 17.91 12.75
N TRP A 88 1.56 17.73 11.73
CA TRP A 88 0.88 18.84 11.06
C TRP A 88 -0.30 19.36 11.87
N GLU A 89 -1.12 18.47 12.44
CA GLU A 89 -2.28 18.87 13.26
C GLU A 89 -1.86 19.74 14.45
N ARG A 90 -0.71 19.44 15.05
CA ARG A 90 -0.15 20.21 16.19
C ARG A 90 0.82 21.30 15.77
N GLN A 91 1.07 21.49 14.47
CA GLN A 91 1.96 22.52 13.93
C GLN A 91 3.40 22.46 14.49
N VAL A 92 3.94 21.25 14.63
CA VAL A 92 5.28 21.00 15.22
C VAL A 92 6.28 20.45 14.20
N THR A 93 6.02 20.60 12.91
CA THR A 93 6.87 20.06 11.82
C THR A 93 8.29 20.62 11.83
N ASP A 94 8.46 21.86 12.32
CA ASP A 94 9.76 22.54 12.34
C ASP A 94 10.85 21.83 13.14
N VAL A 95 10.49 20.95 14.09
CA VAL A 95 11.47 20.17 14.86
C VAL A 95 12.31 19.24 13.97
N PHE A 96 11.79 18.87 12.80
CA PHE A 96 12.46 17.98 11.84
C PHE A 96 13.30 18.74 10.81
N LYS A 97 13.09 20.05 10.67
CA LYS A 97 13.73 20.86 9.62
C LYS A 97 15.25 20.80 9.71
N GLY A 98 15.90 20.46 8.61
CA GLY A 98 17.35 20.34 8.50
C GLY A 98 17.96 19.12 9.20
N LYS A 99 17.16 18.32 9.92
CA LYS A 99 17.65 17.06 10.52
C LYS A 99 17.96 16.04 9.44
N TYR A 100 19.06 15.31 9.60
CA TYR A 100 19.36 14.18 8.73
C TYR A 100 18.37 13.05 8.95
N ALA A 101 17.89 12.45 7.87
CA ALA A 101 16.93 11.35 7.89
C ALA A 101 17.46 10.12 7.18
N LEU A 102 17.17 8.95 7.76
CA LEU A 102 17.42 7.63 7.22
C LEU A 102 16.16 6.79 7.37
N ALA A 103 15.95 5.82 6.49
CA ALA A 103 14.88 4.84 6.65
C ALA A 103 15.41 3.41 6.59
N ILE A 104 14.89 2.52 7.44
CA ILE A 104 15.06 1.07 7.29
C ILE A 104 13.67 0.46 7.21
N ALA A 105 13.41 -0.21 6.09
CA ALA A 105 12.19 -0.97 5.86
C ALA A 105 12.47 -2.47 5.92
N THR A 106 11.59 -3.26 6.55
CA THR A 106 11.65 -4.72 6.49
C THR A 106 10.35 -5.31 5.96
N SER A 107 10.45 -6.19 4.97
CA SER A 107 9.31 -6.90 4.39
C SER A 107 9.77 -8.21 3.72
N VAL A 108 8.94 -8.82 2.88
CA VAL A 108 9.36 -9.85 1.92
C VAL A 108 9.68 -9.24 0.53
N HIS A 109 10.05 -7.96 0.50
CA HIS A 109 10.10 -7.09 -0.69
C HIS A 109 8.73 -6.89 -1.37
N PHE A 110 7.65 -7.02 -0.62
CA PHE A 110 6.31 -6.78 -1.12
C PHE A 110 6.00 -5.28 -1.11
N TYR A 111 6.13 -4.63 -2.28
CA TYR A 111 5.87 -3.19 -2.47
C TYR A 111 6.59 -2.29 -1.45
N ASP A 112 7.81 -2.66 -1.09
CA ASP A 112 8.68 -1.81 -0.25
C ASP A 112 8.98 -0.47 -0.90
N HIS A 113 9.06 -0.43 -2.24
CA HIS A 113 9.29 0.80 -2.99
C HIS A 113 8.24 1.88 -2.73
N THR A 114 6.94 1.54 -2.60
CA THR A 114 5.90 2.54 -2.32
C THR A 114 5.98 3.07 -0.90
N ALA A 115 6.27 2.22 0.09
CA ALA A 115 6.44 2.63 1.48
C ALA A 115 7.68 3.53 1.67
N LEU A 116 8.78 3.19 1.00
CA LEU A 116 10.01 3.99 1.02
C LEU A 116 9.81 5.33 0.29
N GLN A 117 9.08 5.34 -0.83
CA GLN A 117 8.75 6.57 -1.52
C GLN A 117 7.86 7.47 -0.65
N TYR A 118 6.85 6.92 0.02
CA TYR A 118 6.04 7.66 0.99
C TYR A 118 6.91 8.34 2.06
N MET A 119 7.81 7.60 2.71
CA MET A 119 8.67 8.19 3.74
C MET A 119 9.64 9.22 3.21
N ARG A 120 10.21 9.01 2.01
CA ARG A 120 11.07 10.01 1.36
C ARG A 120 10.30 11.32 1.15
N THR A 121 9.07 11.24 0.66
CA THR A 121 8.23 12.41 0.43
C THR A 121 7.80 13.09 1.74
N VAL A 122 7.42 12.33 2.78
CA VAL A 122 7.15 12.88 4.13
C VAL A 122 8.37 13.62 4.69
N CYS A 123 9.56 13.04 4.58
CA CYS A 123 10.78 13.69 5.03
C CYS A 123 11.09 14.96 4.25
N ALA A 124 10.78 14.99 2.95
CA ALA A 124 10.92 16.19 2.14
C ALA A 124 9.91 17.28 2.54
N ASP A 125 8.65 16.93 2.84
CA ASP A 125 7.65 17.88 3.36
C ASP A 125 8.04 18.44 4.74
N LEU A 126 8.69 17.62 5.58
CA LEU A 126 9.29 18.01 6.86
C LEU A 126 10.62 18.77 6.71
N GLN A 127 11.08 19.04 5.48
CA GLN A 127 12.34 19.72 5.17
C GLN A 127 13.57 19.06 5.80
N MET A 128 13.57 17.72 5.89
CA MET A 128 14.69 16.93 6.38
C MET A 128 15.75 16.71 5.30
N CYS A 129 16.99 16.54 5.72
CA CYS A 129 18.11 16.12 4.87
C CYS A 129 18.06 14.58 4.72
N PHE A 130 17.20 14.07 3.83
CA PHE A 130 17.04 12.63 3.62
C PHE A 130 18.24 12.02 2.91
N ILE A 131 19.05 11.23 3.63
CA ILE A 131 20.27 10.62 3.12
C ILE A 131 19.92 9.46 2.20
N ASP A 132 19.34 8.40 2.75
CA ASP A 132 19.03 7.17 2.00
C ASP A 132 18.08 6.24 2.77
N ALA A 133 17.60 5.19 2.09
CA ALA A 133 16.76 4.15 2.66
C ALA A 133 17.33 2.74 2.41
N PHE A 134 17.24 1.87 3.42
CA PHE A 134 17.61 0.47 3.31
C PHE A 134 16.36 -0.42 3.30
N SER A 135 16.09 -1.08 2.17
CA SER A 135 15.04 -2.10 2.10
C SER A 135 15.61 -3.50 2.35
N ALA A 136 15.11 -4.18 3.37
CA ALA A 136 15.59 -5.49 3.77
C ALA A 136 14.49 -6.56 3.71
N ASP A 137 14.86 -7.76 3.26
CA ASP A 137 14.07 -8.94 3.55
C ASP A 137 14.08 -9.23 5.06
N MET A 138 12.99 -9.77 5.60
CA MET A 138 12.88 -10.16 7.02
C MET A 138 14.02 -11.06 7.54
N GLN A 139 14.72 -11.79 6.67
CA GLN A 139 15.80 -12.73 7.03
C GLN A 139 17.20 -12.26 6.60
N ASP A 140 17.34 -11.08 6.00
CA ASP A 140 18.63 -10.62 5.49
C ASP A 140 19.70 -10.48 6.57
N LEU A 141 19.32 -10.16 7.80
CA LEU A 141 20.27 -10.07 8.92
C LEU A 141 21.00 -11.40 9.19
N LEU A 142 20.43 -12.53 8.76
CA LEU A 142 21.06 -13.86 8.88
C LEU A 142 22.19 -14.06 7.86
N LYS A 143 22.23 -13.27 6.78
CA LYS A 143 23.19 -13.42 5.67
C LYS A 143 24.34 -12.42 5.81
N GLU A 144 25.57 -12.90 5.75
CA GLU A 144 26.77 -12.07 5.93
C GLU A 144 26.87 -10.93 4.92
N GLN A 145 26.61 -11.21 3.64
CA GLN A 145 26.62 -10.21 2.58
C GLN A 145 25.65 -9.06 2.87
N HIS A 146 24.45 -9.36 3.38
CA HIS A 146 23.43 -8.35 3.64
C HIS A 146 23.73 -7.56 4.91
N ARG A 147 24.32 -8.20 5.93
CA ARG A 147 24.90 -7.48 7.07
C ARG A 147 25.98 -6.50 6.62
N ARG A 148 26.85 -6.89 5.69
CA ARG A 148 27.87 -6.00 5.13
C ARG A 148 27.25 -4.81 4.39
N GLN A 149 26.21 -5.03 3.59
CA GLN A 149 25.48 -3.95 2.91
C GLN A 149 24.84 -2.97 3.90
N LEU A 150 24.21 -3.48 4.97
CA LEU A 150 23.64 -2.67 6.04
C LEU A 150 24.70 -1.81 6.75
N LEU A 151 25.90 -2.37 6.99
CA LEU A 151 27.01 -1.61 7.59
C LEU A 151 27.53 -0.52 6.67
N ILE A 152 27.68 -0.79 5.37
CA ILE A 152 28.10 0.23 4.38
C ILE A 152 27.08 1.36 4.29
N PHE A 153 25.78 1.01 4.27
CA PHE A 153 24.69 1.99 4.31
C PHE A 153 24.81 2.91 5.53
N ALA A 154 24.97 2.33 6.72
CA ALA A 154 25.08 3.10 7.97
C ALA A 154 26.37 3.93 8.03
N GLU A 155 27.51 3.38 7.62
CA GLU A 155 28.79 4.09 7.62
C GLU A 155 28.76 5.33 6.72
N ASN A 156 28.22 5.19 5.50
CA ASN A 156 28.05 6.31 4.59
C ASN A 156 27.14 7.38 5.18
N ALA A 157 26.04 6.97 5.81
CA ALA A 157 25.13 7.90 6.47
C ALA A 157 25.77 8.67 7.62
N PHE A 158 26.46 7.98 8.53
CA PHE A 158 27.12 8.62 9.67
C PHE A 158 28.21 9.59 9.21
N ARG A 159 28.99 9.21 8.20
CA ARG A 159 29.97 10.10 7.58
C ARG A 159 29.33 11.38 7.02
N THR A 160 28.19 11.26 6.34
CA THR A 160 27.45 12.42 5.83
C THR A 160 26.99 13.33 6.97
N ILE A 161 26.48 12.78 8.07
CA ILE A 161 26.04 13.57 9.23
C ILE A 161 27.24 14.29 9.87
N GLU A 162 28.33 13.57 10.16
CA GLU A 162 29.53 14.13 10.80
C GLU A 162 30.14 15.27 9.98
N GLN A 163 30.16 15.10 8.65
CA GLN A 163 30.73 16.08 7.73
C GLN A 163 29.75 17.21 7.37
N HIS A 164 28.51 17.18 7.88
CA HIS A 164 27.45 18.10 7.49
C HIS A 164 27.27 18.14 5.95
N GLY A 165 27.35 16.96 5.32
CA GLY A 165 27.31 16.81 3.87
C GLY A 165 25.93 17.03 3.26
N PRO A 166 25.84 17.37 1.97
CA PRO A 166 24.57 17.54 1.27
C PRO A 166 23.87 16.20 1.01
N THR A 167 22.55 16.25 0.80
CA THR A 167 21.74 15.10 0.41
C THR A 167 21.11 15.29 -0.97
N PHE A 168 20.83 14.19 -1.67
CA PHE A 168 20.08 14.25 -2.93
C PHE A 168 18.64 14.71 -2.66
N THR A 169 18.21 15.74 -3.37
CA THR A 169 16.84 16.24 -3.30
C THR A 169 16.03 15.69 -4.48
N THR A 170 14.81 15.25 -4.20
CA THR A 170 13.83 14.95 -5.25
C THR A 170 12.92 16.17 -5.37
N PRO A 171 12.84 16.85 -6.52
CA PRO A 171 11.91 17.94 -6.72
C PRO A 171 10.49 17.43 -6.47
N LEU A 172 9.80 18.02 -5.49
CA LEU A 172 8.38 17.77 -5.30
C LEU A 172 7.60 18.71 -6.21
N PRO A 173 6.49 18.26 -6.81
CA PRO A 173 5.55 19.14 -7.47
C PRO A 173 5.12 20.26 -6.51
N ALA A 174 4.90 21.47 -7.04
CA ALA A 174 4.43 22.59 -6.23
C ALA A 174 3.11 22.21 -5.55
N ALA A 175 3.01 22.47 -4.24
CA ALA A 175 1.78 22.20 -3.50
C ALA A 175 0.61 22.94 -4.18
N SER A 176 -0.43 22.19 -4.55
CA SER A 176 -1.64 22.72 -5.15
C SER A 176 -2.81 22.28 -4.28
N THR A 177 -3.61 23.24 -3.85
CA THR A 177 -4.86 22.97 -3.16
C THR A 177 -5.95 22.88 -4.23
N PRO A 178 -6.67 21.76 -4.34
CA PRO A 178 -7.80 21.67 -5.24
C PRO A 178 -8.83 22.77 -4.95
N PRO A 179 -9.54 23.28 -5.97
CA PRO A 179 -10.62 24.23 -5.75
C PRO A 179 -11.75 23.58 -4.94
N ILE A 180 -12.57 24.40 -4.28
CA ILE A 180 -13.79 23.92 -3.65
C ILE A 180 -14.71 23.35 -4.73
N TYR A 181 -15.10 22.10 -4.58
CA TYR A 181 -16.04 21.44 -5.46
C TYR A 181 -17.46 21.89 -5.13
N LEU A 182 -18.16 22.45 -6.10
CA LEU A 182 -19.57 22.80 -5.98
C LEU A 182 -20.34 21.95 -7.00
N PRO A 183 -21.09 20.92 -6.55
CA PRO A 183 -21.84 20.06 -7.47
C PRO A 183 -22.94 20.87 -8.16
N GLY A 184 -23.18 20.55 -9.44
CA GLY A 184 -24.35 21.04 -10.17
C GLY A 184 -25.65 20.34 -9.75
N ALA A 185 -26.69 20.47 -10.59
CA ALA A 185 -27.97 19.80 -10.36
C ALA A 185 -27.81 18.27 -10.34
N ASP A 186 -28.57 17.58 -9.49
CA ASP A 186 -28.53 16.13 -9.34
C ASP A 186 -28.69 15.40 -10.69
N PRO A 187 -27.94 14.30 -10.90
CA PRO A 187 -28.04 13.53 -12.13
C PRO A 187 -29.35 12.72 -12.15
N ALA A 188 -29.75 12.28 -13.34
CA ALA A 188 -30.78 11.26 -13.44
C ALA A 188 -30.27 9.96 -12.78
N PRO A 189 -31.05 9.33 -11.89
CA PRO A 189 -30.60 8.14 -11.19
C PRO A 189 -30.41 6.97 -12.15
N LEU A 190 -29.31 6.25 -11.98
CA LEU A 190 -28.97 5.04 -12.72
C LEU A 190 -29.81 3.85 -12.21
N ASP A 191 -30.10 2.92 -13.12
CA ASP A 191 -30.64 1.62 -12.71
C ASP A 191 -29.53 0.77 -12.08
N THR A 192 -29.59 0.62 -10.76
CA THR A 192 -28.68 -0.25 -10.01
C THR A 192 -29.16 -1.70 -9.97
N HIS A 193 -30.34 -2.01 -10.51
CA HIS A 193 -31.04 -3.28 -10.34
C HIS A 193 -31.03 -3.70 -8.85
N ASP A 194 -30.79 -4.99 -8.58
CA ASP A 194 -30.73 -5.57 -7.22
C ASP A 194 -29.31 -5.55 -6.62
N ARG A 195 -28.39 -4.76 -7.18
CA ARG A 195 -26.98 -4.76 -6.76
C ARG A 195 -26.80 -4.06 -5.43
N THR A 196 -25.95 -4.64 -4.61
CA THR A 196 -25.52 -4.03 -3.35
C THR A 196 -24.36 -3.06 -3.60
N ILE A 197 -24.56 -1.77 -3.27
CA ILE A 197 -23.57 -0.71 -3.44
C ILE A 197 -23.19 -0.17 -2.06
N LEU A 198 -21.90 -0.18 -1.74
CA LEU A 198 -21.37 0.34 -0.48
C LEU A 198 -20.35 1.45 -0.77
N ILE A 199 -20.61 2.64 -0.24
CA ILE A 199 -19.69 3.77 -0.19
C ILE A 199 -19.08 3.83 1.20
N ILE A 200 -17.76 3.74 1.29
CA ILE A 200 -17.03 3.85 2.55
C ILE A 200 -16.31 5.20 2.52
N THR A 201 -16.45 5.99 3.58
CA THR A 201 -15.86 7.33 3.70
C THR A 201 -15.22 7.52 5.07
N ASP A 202 -14.37 8.53 5.21
CA ASP A 202 -13.84 9.01 6.49
C ASP A 202 -14.00 10.53 6.62
N ALA A 203 -14.93 11.12 5.86
CA ALA A 203 -15.17 12.54 5.88
C ALA A 203 -15.60 13.01 7.28
N VAL A 204 -15.05 14.15 7.72
CA VAL A 204 -15.38 14.76 9.01
C VAL A 204 -16.30 15.95 8.82
N ASP A 205 -16.04 16.76 7.79
CA ASP A 205 -16.82 17.94 7.46
C ASP A 205 -17.82 17.60 6.34
N PRO A 206 -19.14 17.67 6.58
CA PRO A 206 -20.15 17.38 5.55
C PRO A 206 -20.12 18.33 4.35
N GLU A 207 -19.39 19.44 4.46
CA GLU A 207 -19.24 20.47 3.44
C GLU A 207 -17.90 20.40 2.70
N ASP A 208 -17.01 19.47 3.04
CA ASP A 208 -15.76 19.25 2.30
C ASP A 208 -15.98 18.60 0.92
N ASN A 209 -14.94 18.65 0.08
CA ASN A 209 -15.00 18.11 -1.28
C ASN A 209 -15.34 16.61 -1.28
N GLN A 210 -14.76 15.82 -0.37
CA GLN A 210 -15.03 14.39 -0.25
C GLN A 210 -16.51 14.12 0.00
N SER A 211 -17.13 14.81 0.97
CA SER A 211 -18.55 14.70 1.29
C SER A 211 -19.44 15.09 0.12
N ARG A 212 -19.09 16.15 -0.62
CA ARG A 212 -19.82 16.56 -1.82
C ARG A 212 -19.71 15.54 -2.95
N MET A 213 -18.53 14.94 -3.16
CA MET A 213 -18.33 13.87 -4.14
C MET A 213 -19.13 12.60 -3.76
N VAL A 214 -19.18 12.25 -2.46
CA VAL A 214 -20.02 11.16 -1.94
C VAL A 214 -21.50 11.45 -2.19
N LYS A 215 -21.99 12.66 -1.88
CA LYS A 215 -23.38 13.08 -2.14
C LYS A 215 -23.73 12.96 -3.63
N ARG A 216 -22.84 13.38 -4.53
CA ARG A 216 -23.03 13.25 -5.99
C ARG A 216 -23.15 11.80 -6.45
N LEU A 217 -22.29 10.90 -5.95
CA LEU A 217 -22.38 9.48 -6.26
C LEU A 217 -23.64 8.83 -5.68
N LEU A 218 -24.03 9.22 -4.46
CA LEU A 218 -25.27 8.74 -3.86
C LEU A 218 -26.50 9.12 -4.71
N ALA A 219 -26.53 10.35 -5.22
CA ALA A 219 -27.57 10.82 -6.15
C ALA A 219 -27.58 10.04 -7.47
N ASN A 220 -26.41 9.72 -8.04
CA ASN A 220 -26.29 8.85 -9.23
C ASN A 220 -26.93 7.48 -9.01
N PHE A 221 -26.87 6.93 -7.80
CA PHE A 221 -27.47 5.64 -7.47
C PHE A 221 -28.93 5.75 -6.97
N GLY A 222 -29.57 6.91 -7.12
CA GLY A 222 -30.93 7.15 -6.65
C GLY A 222 -31.07 7.02 -5.13
N ASN A 223 -30.02 7.36 -4.38
CA ASN A 223 -29.92 7.24 -2.93
C ASN A 223 -30.06 5.80 -2.38
N ARG A 224 -29.83 4.78 -3.22
CA ARG A 224 -29.90 3.36 -2.82
C ARG A 224 -28.59 2.79 -2.27
N ALA A 225 -27.47 3.47 -2.46
CA ALA A 225 -26.19 3.01 -1.93
C ALA A 225 -26.12 3.18 -0.41
N GLU A 226 -25.58 2.18 0.28
CA GLU A 226 -25.27 2.28 1.71
C GLU A 226 -24.01 3.12 1.87
N VAL A 227 -24.04 4.14 2.73
CA VAL A 227 -22.87 4.96 3.07
C VAL A 227 -22.45 4.65 4.49
N VAL A 228 -21.21 4.20 4.68
CA VAL A 228 -20.62 3.96 6.00
C VAL A 228 -19.44 4.89 6.20
N ASN A 229 -19.53 5.76 7.21
CA ASN A 229 -18.40 6.53 7.66
C ASN A 229 -17.56 5.69 8.62
N LEU A 230 -16.26 5.58 8.36
CA LEU A 230 -15.34 4.88 9.24
C LEU A 230 -15.30 5.49 10.65
N HIS A 231 -15.65 6.76 10.83
CA HIS A 231 -15.73 7.38 12.16
C HIS A 231 -16.95 6.95 12.98
N ASP A 232 -17.99 6.41 12.34
CA ASP A 232 -19.20 5.90 13.01
C ASP A 232 -19.01 4.50 13.57
N LEU A 233 -17.97 3.79 13.12
CA LEU A 233 -17.60 2.48 13.62
C LEU A 233 -16.74 2.61 14.88
N ASN A 234 -17.08 1.86 15.93
CA ASN A 234 -16.17 1.66 17.05
C ASN A 234 -15.02 0.78 16.57
N ILE A 235 -13.86 1.37 16.28
CA ILE A 235 -12.63 0.65 15.93
C ILE A 235 -11.58 1.06 16.97
N LYS A 236 -11.22 0.14 17.85
CA LYS A 236 -10.41 0.43 19.04
C LYS A 236 -8.92 0.59 18.75
N SER A 237 -8.42 -0.09 17.72
CA SER A 237 -6.99 -0.09 17.35
C SER A 237 -6.79 -0.53 15.90
N SER A 238 -5.59 -0.31 15.36
CA SER A 238 -5.15 -0.92 14.10
C SER A 238 -4.60 -2.35 14.32
N CYS A 239 -4.05 -2.96 13.27
CA CYS A 239 -3.48 -4.31 13.33
C CYS A 239 -2.24 -4.39 14.22
N MET A 240 -2.29 -5.19 15.28
CA MET A 240 -1.15 -5.39 16.19
C MET A 240 -0.01 -6.22 15.57
N GLY A 241 -0.23 -6.84 14.40
CA GLY A 241 0.74 -7.75 13.77
C GLY A 241 1.00 -9.03 14.56
N CYS A 242 0.07 -9.49 15.39
CA CYS A 242 0.24 -10.67 16.26
C CYS A 242 0.26 -12.01 15.50
N ILE A 243 -0.17 -12.04 14.23
CA ILE A 243 -0.20 -13.22 13.35
C ILE A 243 -1.20 -14.32 13.79
N GLN A 244 -1.99 -14.10 14.86
CA GLN A 244 -2.95 -15.09 15.34
C GLN A 244 -4.02 -15.47 14.29
N CYS A 245 -4.44 -14.51 13.47
CA CYS A 245 -5.36 -14.74 12.35
C CYS A 245 -4.77 -15.63 11.24
N GLY A 246 -3.45 -15.83 11.19
CA GLY A 246 -2.81 -16.61 10.13
C GLY A 246 -3.21 -18.08 10.09
N TYR A 247 -3.76 -18.63 11.19
CA TYR A 247 -4.24 -20.01 11.22
C TYR A 247 -5.58 -20.18 10.48
N ASP A 248 -6.59 -19.37 10.82
CA ASP A 248 -7.99 -19.57 10.41
C ASP A 248 -8.79 -18.28 10.13
N ASN A 249 -8.11 -17.15 9.93
CA ASN A 249 -8.70 -15.83 9.69
C ASN A 249 -9.60 -15.30 10.83
N ARG A 250 -9.32 -15.70 12.09
CA ARG A 250 -9.97 -15.13 13.28
C ARG A 250 -9.07 -14.08 13.92
N CYS A 251 -9.56 -12.86 14.01
CA CYS A 251 -8.83 -11.76 14.62
C CYS A 251 -9.14 -11.71 16.12
N PRO A 252 -8.15 -11.52 17.02
CA PRO A 252 -8.42 -11.35 18.45
C PRO A 252 -9.21 -10.06 18.77
N LEU A 253 -9.37 -9.15 17.80
CA LEU A 253 -10.17 -7.94 17.93
C LEU A 253 -11.64 -8.13 17.50
N GLU A 254 -12.02 -9.31 17.00
CA GLU A 254 -13.35 -9.56 16.39
C GLU A 254 -14.52 -9.27 17.34
N ASP A 255 -14.40 -9.63 18.62
CA ASP A 255 -15.45 -9.38 19.62
C ASP A 255 -15.23 -8.09 20.42
N LEU A 256 -14.20 -7.31 20.08
CA LEU A 256 -13.83 -6.12 20.83
C LEU A 256 -14.31 -4.84 20.18
N ASP A 257 -14.58 -4.84 18.88
CA ASP A 257 -14.93 -3.66 18.10
C ASP A 257 -15.69 -4.03 16.79
N ASP A 258 -16.17 -3.03 16.06
CA ASP A 258 -17.15 -3.23 14.98
C ASP A 258 -16.51 -3.64 13.64
N PHE A 259 -15.18 -3.63 13.54
CA PHE A 259 -14.51 -3.70 12.23
C PHE A 259 -14.71 -5.05 11.53
N ILE A 260 -14.55 -6.17 12.24
CA ILE A 260 -14.59 -7.50 11.62
C ILE A 260 -16.00 -7.84 11.11
N PRO A 261 -17.08 -7.65 11.91
CA PRO A 261 -18.45 -7.79 11.42
C PRO A 261 -18.73 -6.87 10.22
N PHE A 262 -18.40 -5.58 10.32
CA PHE A 262 -18.55 -4.64 9.21
C PHE A 262 -17.85 -5.13 7.93
N TYR A 263 -16.60 -5.57 8.04
CA TYR A 263 -15.82 -6.00 6.87
C TYR A 263 -16.42 -7.26 6.23
N ARG A 264 -16.79 -8.27 7.04
CA ARG A 264 -17.36 -9.53 6.53
C ARG A 264 -18.77 -9.33 5.95
N ASP A 265 -19.60 -8.57 6.64
CA ASP A 265 -21.04 -8.53 6.35
C ASP A 265 -21.41 -7.44 5.34
N LYS A 266 -20.56 -6.42 5.18
CA LYS A 266 -20.78 -5.29 4.26
C LYS A 266 -19.74 -5.26 3.14
N VAL A 267 -18.45 -5.20 3.47
CA VAL A 267 -17.39 -5.01 2.45
C VAL A 267 -17.25 -6.24 1.55
N MET A 268 -17.20 -7.44 2.15
CA MET A 268 -17.05 -8.69 1.41
C MET A 268 -18.31 -9.13 0.65
N THR A 269 -19.48 -8.59 0.99
CA THR A 269 -20.77 -8.96 0.38
C THR A 269 -21.20 -8.00 -0.73
N ALA A 270 -20.78 -6.72 -0.69
CA ALA A 270 -21.15 -5.71 -1.69
C ALA A 270 -20.78 -6.10 -3.14
N ASP A 271 -21.63 -5.80 -4.12
CA ASP A 271 -21.31 -5.99 -5.54
C ASP A 271 -20.38 -4.90 -6.08
N ILE A 272 -20.60 -3.68 -5.60
CA ILE A 272 -19.89 -2.47 -5.99
C ILE A 272 -19.41 -1.76 -4.72
N LEU A 273 -18.12 -1.42 -4.70
CA LEU A 273 -17.48 -0.71 -3.61
C LEU A 273 -16.99 0.65 -4.09
N ILE A 274 -17.26 1.70 -3.33
CA ILE A 274 -16.66 3.03 -3.52
C ILE A 274 -15.87 3.37 -2.27
N TYR A 275 -14.59 3.66 -2.45
CA TYR A 275 -13.69 4.13 -1.41
C TYR A 275 -13.51 5.64 -1.57
N ALA A 276 -14.03 6.41 -0.62
CA ALA A 276 -13.94 7.86 -0.60
C ALA A 276 -12.92 8.30 0.46
N GLY A 277 -11.88 9.01 0.07
CA GLY A 277 -10.82 9.44 0.98
C GLY A 277 -10.40 10.89 0.77
N THR A 278 -9.91 11.53 1.83
CA THR A 278 -9.13 12.78 1.70
C THR A 278 -7.65 12.47 1.82
N ILE A 279 -6.84 13.03 0.92
CA ILE A 279 -5.39 12.94 0.98
C ILE A 279 -4.91 13.76 2.19
N LYS A 280 -4.29 13.08 3.15
CA LYS A 280 -3.62 13.65 4.32
C LYS A 280 -2.14 13.37 4.16
N ASP A 281 -1.31 14.41 4.25
CA ASP A 281 0.11 14.38 3.89
C ASP A 281 0.35 13.82 2.47
N ARG A 282 0.78 12.57 2.35
CA ARG A 282 1.11 11.89 1.10
C ARG A 282 0.38 10.56 0.95
N TYR A 283 -0.73 10.38 1.66
CA TYR A 283 -1.57 9.18 1.63
C TYR A 283 -3.02 9.53 1.99
N LEU A 284 -3.86 8.53 2.27
CA LEU A 284 -5.14 8.71 2.97
C LEU A 284 -4.93 8.93 4.48
N SER A 285 -6.01 9.17 5.22
CA SER A 285 -5.93 9.31 6.68
C SER A 285 -5.39 8.05 7.38
N ALA A 286 -4.94 8.20 8.62
CA ALA A 286 -4.61 7.10 9.51
C ALA A 286 -5.83 6.21 9.80
N ARG A 287 -7.05 6.75 9.66
CA ARG A 287 -8.30 5.98 9.77
C ARG A 287 -8.45 5.02 8.59
N TRP A 288 -8.25 5.51 7.37
CA TRP A 288 -8.15 4.67 6.18
C TRP A 288 -7.03 3.66 6.26
N LYS A 289 -5.85 4.07 6.73
CA LYS A 289 -4.74 3.14 6.90
C LYS A 289 -5.06 2.04 7.92
N SER A 290 -5.79 2.39 8.98
CA SER A 290 -6.29 1.42 9.96
C SER A 290 -7.29 0.45 9.31
N PHE A 291 -8.17 0.90 8.42
CA PHE A 291 -9.06 0.02 7.66
C PHE A 291 -8.26 -1.02 6.84
N PHE A 292 -7.26 -0.57 6.07
CA PHE A 292 -6.43 -1.49 5.28
C PHE A 292 -5.66 -2.46 6.17
N ASP A 293 -4.98 -1.96 7.21
CA ASP A 293 -4.24 -2.79 8.16
C ASP A 293 -5.12 -3.84 8.84
N ARG A 294 -6.32 -3.44 9.25
CA ARG A 294 -7.28 -4.31 9.91
C ARG A 294 -7.84 -5.37 8.98
N SER A 295 -7.90 -5.13 7.66
CA SER A 295 -8.29 -6.16 6.68
C SER A 295 -7.33 -7.36 6.60
N PHE A 296 -6.13 -7.27 7.21
CA PHE A 296 -5.12 -8.34 7.25
C PHE A 296 -5.58 -9.61 7.95
N PHE A 297 -6.69 -9.57 8.69
CA PHE A 297 -7.23 -10.79 9.31
C PHE A 297 -7.59 -11.86 8.27
N MET A 298 -7.80 -11.47 7.01
CA MET A 298 -8.01 -12.38 5.87
C MET A 298 -6.71 -12.79 5.16
N GLY A 299 -5.56 -12.41 5.73
CA GLY A 299 -4.23 -12.65 5.19
C GLY A 299 -4.04 -12.06 3.80
N HIS A 300 -3.43 -12.85 2.93
CA HIS A 300 -3.09 -12.53 1.55
C HIS A 300 -4.11 -13.12 0.56
N THR A 301 -5.36 -13.29 1.00
CA THR A 301 -6.45 -13.79 0.16
C THR A 301 -7.25 -12.63 -0.45
N PRO A 302 -7.72 -12.75 -1.70
CA PRO A 302 -8.50 -11.71 -2.38
C PRO A 302 -9.95 -11.66 -1.86
N THR A 303 -10.20 -10.83 -0.85
CA THR A 303 -11.50 -10.72 -0.14
C THR A 303 -12.58 -9.98 -0.93
N VAL A 304 -12.17 -9.11 -1.84
CA VAL A 304 -13.06 -8.31 -2.70
C VAL A 304 -12.99 -8.75 -4.17
N ARG A 305 -12.69 -10.04 -4.39
CA ARG A 305 -12.57 -10.65 -5.71
C ARG A 305 -13.82 -10.43 -6.56
N ASN A 306 -13.61 -10.11 -7.84
CA ASN A 306 -14.64 -9.89 -8.87
C ASN A 306 -15.62 -8.71 -8.59
N LYS A 307 -15.34 -7.87 -7.58
CA LYS A 307 -16.14 -6.67 -7.32
C LYS A 307 -15.73 -5.52 -8.23
N GLN A 308 -16.67 -4.61 -8.52
CA GLN A 308 -16.36 -3.35 -9.18
C GLN A 308 -16.00 -2.30 -8.12
N VAL A 309 -14.85 -1.65 -8.29
CA VAL A 309 -14.32 -0.71 -7.30
C VAL A 309 -14.13 0.67 -7.93
N GLY A 310 -14.70 1.69 -7.30
CA GLY A 310 -14.42 3.09 -7.56
C GLY A 310 -13.64 3.72 -6.41
N ILE A 311 -12.76 4.66 -6.71
CA ILE A 311 -12.09 5.48 -5.70
C ILE A 311 -12.35 6.94 -6.01
N ILE A 312 -12.77 7.70 -5.00
CA ILE A 312 -12.88 9.15 -5.08
C ILE A 312 -11.98 9.79 -4.04
N LEU A 313 -11.15 10.74 -4.46
CA LEU A 313 -10.13 11.36 -3.61
C LEU A 313 -10.27 12.88 -3.61
N ALA A 314 -10.34 13.47 -2.42
CA ALA A 314 -10.13 14.89 -2.24
C ALA A 314 -8.65 15.17 -1.93
N GLY A 315 -8.01 16.08 -2.65
CA GLY A 315 -6.61 16.46 -2.44
C GLY A 315 -5.68 16.19 -3.63
N PRO A 316 -4.38 16.52 -3.49
CA PRO A 316 -3.44 16.62 -4.61
C PRO A 316 -2.91 15.24 -5.10
N LEU A 317 -3.76 14.43 -5.74
CA LEU A 317 -3.39 13.10 -6.23
C LEU A 317 -2.26 13.11 -7.27
N SER A 318 -2.19 14.13 -8.12
CA SER A 318 -1.13 14.32 -9.13
C SER A 318 0.27 14.37 -8.52
N GLN A 319 0.36 14.75 -7.25
CA GLN A 319 1.61 14.85 -6.48
C GLN A 319 1.94 13.57 -5.69
N ASN A 320 1.11 12.54 -5.81
CA ASN A 320 1.14 11.33 -4.99
C ASN A 320 1.11 10.07 -5.87
N GLY A 321 2.07 9.95 -6.78
CA GLY A 321 2.19 8.79 -7.68
C GLY A 321 2.28 7.44 -6.94
N HIS A 322 2.96 7.41 -5.79
CA HIS A 322 3.01 6.21 -4.94
C HIS A 322 1.65 5.84 -4.34
N LEU A 323 0.79 6.81 -4.00
CA LEU A 323 -0.58 6.53 -3.54
C LEU A 323 -1.39 5.84 -4.64
N ARG A 324 -1.29 6.34 -5.88
CA ARG A 324 -1.95 5.71 -7.04
C ARG A 324 -1.47 4.26 -7.20
N GLU A 325 -0.16 4.02 -7.20
CA GLU A 325 0.38 2.65 -7.29
C GLU A 325 -0.06 1.74 -6.14
N ILE A 326 -0.15 2.27 -4.91
CA ILE A 326 -0.67 1.53 -3.76
C ILE A 326 -2.11 1.08 -4.01
N LEU A 327 -2.98 1.99 -4.45
CA LEU A 327 -4.39 1.70 -4.68
C LEU A 327 -4.58 0.70 -5.84
N GLU A 328 -3.89 0.92 -6.96
CA GLU A 328 -3.92 0.01 -8.11
C GLU A 328 -3.39 -1.38 -7.73
N GLY A 329 -2.22 -1.43 -7.07
CA GLY A 329 -1.62 -2.67 -6.60
C GLY A 329 -2.51 -3.43 -5.61
N TYR A 330 -3.12 -2.73 -4.64
CA TYR A 330 -4.04 -3.34 -3.68
C TYR A 330 -5.21 -4.03 -4.36
N PHE A 331 -5.94 -3.33 -5.24
CA PHE A 331 -7.15 -3.89 -5.85
C PHE A 331 -6.84 -4.97 -6.90
N GLU A 332 -5.71 -4.87 -7.61
CA GLU A 332 -5.25 -5.97 -8.47
C GLU A 332 -4.90 -7.24 -7.67
N MET A 333 -4.27 -7.07 -6.50
CA MET A 333 -3.96 -8.17 -5.57
C MET A 333 -5.23 -8.80 -5.00
N MET A 334 -6.24 -7.98 -4.74
CA MET A 334 -7.56 -8.45 -4.33
C MET A 334 -8.41 -9.02 -5.48
N GLN A 335 -7.89 -9.06 -6.71
CA GLN A 335 -8.60 -9.54 -7.90
C GLN A 335 -9.94 -8.82 -8.13
N ALA A 336 -10.00 -7.55 -7.73
CA ALA A 336 -11.13 -6.66 -7.98
C ALA A 336 -10.90 -5.88 -9.28
N ASN A 337 -11.98 -5.36 -9.87
CA ASN A 337 -11.88 -4.45 -11.00
C ASN A 337 -11.88 -3.00 -10.52
N LEU A 338 -10.69 -2.39 -10.45
CA LEU A 338 -10.58 -0.95 -10.23
C LEU A 338 -11.05 -0.20 -11.49
N VAL A 339 -12.28 0.32 -11.44
CA VAL A 339 -12.95 0.96 -12.57
C VAL A 339 -12.29 2.31 -12.87
N GLY A 340 -12.04 3.11 -11.84
CA GLY A 340 -11.35 4.39 -11.95
C GLY A 340 -11.04 5.00 -10.57
N ILE A 341 -10.10 5.96 -10.59
CA ILE A 341 -9.78 6.84 -9.47
C ILE A 341 -10.09 8.27 -9.94
N VAL A 342 -11.04 8.92 -9.29
CA VAL A 342 -11.46 10.30 -9.60
C VAL A 342 -10.98 11.22 -8.48
N GLY A 343 -10.16 12.21 -8.82
CA GLY A 343 -9.70 13.25 -7.89
C GLY A 343 -10.50 14.54 -8.08
N ASP A 344 -10.49 15.41 -7.08
CA ASP A 344 -11.04 16.78 -7.16
C ASP A 344 -10.06 17.81 -7.76
N GLU A 345 -8.86 17.36 -8.17
CA GLU A 345 -7.94 18.16 -8.97
C GLU A 345 -8.57 18.48 -10.33
N SER A 346 -8.76 19.77 -10.60
CA SER A 346 -9.24 20.24 -11.91
C SER A 346 -8.08 20.27 -12.90
N ASP A 347 -8.26 19.62 -14.04
CA ASP A 347 -7.41 19.85 -15.23
C ASP A 347 -7.86 21.08 -16.04
N GLY A 348 -8.93 21.77 -15.58
CA GLY A 348 -9.53 22.93 -16.24
C GLY A 348 -10.39 22.59 -17.46
N THR A 349 -10.50 21.31 -17.85
CA THR A 349 -11.14 20.89 -19.09
C THR A 349 -12.41 20.06 -18.88
N THR A 350 -12.43 19.19 -17.88
CA THR A 350 -13.57 18.31 -17.60
C THR A 350 -14.17 18.62 -16.23
N PRO A 351 -15.44 19.04 -16.13
CA PRO A 351 -16.11 19.20 -14.85
C PRO A 351 -16.11 17.91 -14.02
N LEU A 352 -15.86 18.04 -12.71
CA LEU A 352 -15.80 16.90 -11.79
C LEU A 352 -17.11 16.09 -11.76
N ASP A 353 -18.26 16.75 -11.92
CA ASP A 353 -19.58 16.10 -12.05
C ASP A 353 -19.57 15.03 -13.15
N ILE A 354 -19.01 15.34 -14.33
CA ILE A 354 -18.97 14.43 -15.47
C ILE A 354 -18.10 13.20 -15.15
N LEU A 355 -16.99 13.39 -14.44
CA LEU A 355 -16.10 12.30 -14.05
C LEU A 355 -16.74 11.37 -13.01
N LEU A 356 -17.45 11.95 -12.03
CA LEU A 356 -18.18 11.18 -11.01
C LEU A 356 -19.34 10.40 -11.62
N ASP A 357 -20.12 11.03 -12.51
CA ASP A 357 -21.23 10.38 -13.21
C ASP A 357 -20.72 9.26 -14.12
N LEU A 358 -19.62 9.50 -14.85
CA LEU A 358 -18.97 8.47 -15.69
C LEU A 358 -18.45 7.30 -14.85
N LEU A 359 -17.90 7.56 -13.66
CA LEU A 359 -17.47 6.51 -12.74
C LEU A 359 -18.68 5.66 -12.31
N ALA A 360 -19.77 6.30 -11.88
CA ALA A 360 -21.00 5.61 -11.47
C ALA A 360 -21.57 4.74 -12.62
N GLN A 361 -21.66 5.29 -13.82
CA GLN A 361 -22.12 4.55 -15.02
C GLN A 361 -21.25 3.33 -15.31
N ARG A 362 -19.92 3.48 -15.27
CA ARG A 362 -18.99 2.37 -15.55
C ARG A 362 -19.00 1.30 -14.47
N LEU A 363 -19.18 1.65 -13.20
CA LEU A 363 -19.30 0.68 -12.11
C LEU A 363 -20.49 -0.26 -12.35
N ILE A 364 -21.63 0.31 -12.76
CA ILE A 364 -22.86 -0.45 -13.07
C ILE A 364 -22.66 -1.27 -14.36
N ALA A 365 -22.23 -0.64 -15.45
CA ALA A 365 -22.06 -1.31 -16.75
C ALA A 365 -21.03 -2.45 -16.70
N TYR A 366 -19.91 -2.29 -16.00
CA TYR A 366 -18.93 -3.37 -15.88
C TYR A 366 -19.39 -4.50 -14.97
N LYS A 367 -20.26 -4.22 -13.99
CA LYS A 367 -20.93 -5.29 -13.23
C LYS A 367 -21.91 -6.07 -14.10
N GLU A 368 -22.62 -5.42 -15.02
CA GLU A 368 -23.53 -6.09 -15.99
C GLU A 368 -22.81 -7.01 -16.95
N GLN A 369 -21.63 -6.58 -17.38
CA GLN A 369 -20.82 -7.28 -18.36
C GLN A 369 -19.93 -8.35 -17.73
N ASP A 370 -19.99 -8.53 -16.39
CA ASP A 370 -19.03 -9.32 -15.61
C ASP A 370 -17.56 -8.99 -15.98
N TYR A 371 -17.29 -7.71 -16.27
CA TYR A 371 -16.02 -7.26 -16.80
C TYR A 371 -15.00 -7.02 -15.67
N ILE A 372 -13.85 -7.66 -15.79
CA ILE A 372 -12.67 -7.45 -14.94
C ILE A 372 -11.47 -7.11 -15.83
N LYS A 373 -10.81 -5.98 -15.58
CA LYS A 373 -9.61 -5.58 -16.31
C LYS A 373 -8.48 -6.62 -16.10
N PRO A 374 -7.66 -6.91 -17.13
CA PRO A 374 -6.44 -7.68 -16.95
C PRO A 374 -5.50 -7.01 -15.95
N ARG A 375 -4.89 -7.82 -15.07
CA ARG A 375 -3.88 -7.35 -14.11
C ARG A 375 -2.62 -6.86 -14.82
N THR A 376 -2.00 -5.82 -14.27
CA THR A 376 -0.74 -5.26 -14.76
C THR A 376 0.47 -5.90 -14.07
N PHE A 377 1.65 -5.31 -14.25
CA PHE A 377 2.85 -5.72 -13.54
C PHE A 377 2.61 -5.75 -12.02
N LEU A 378 1.89 -4.77 -11.47
CA LEU A 378 1.63 -4.63 -10.04
C LEU A 378 1.00 -5.92 -9.48
N GLY A 379 -0.17 -6.30 -9.97
CA GLY A 379 -0.88 -7.50 -9.52
C GLY A 379 -0.17 -8.79 -9.87
N ILE A 380 0.47 -8.88 -11.04
CA ILE A 380 1.17 -10.11 -11.47
C ILE A 380 2.45 -10.36 -10.64
N ALA A 381 3.28 -9.34 -10.44
CA ALA A 381 4.51 -9.45 -9.67
C ALA A 381 4.21 -9.69 -8.19
N GLY A 382 3.30 -8.91 -7.60
CA GLY A 382 2.87 -9.08 -6.21
C GLY A 382 2.29 -10.46 -5.94
N SER A 383 1.43 -10.97 -6.84
CA SER A 383 0.82 -12.31 -6.69
C SER A 383 1.87 -13.41 -6.76
N LYS A 384 2.85 -13.31 -7.66
CA LYS A 384 3.93 -14.30 -7.77
C LYS A 384 4.83 -14.32 -6.54
N LEU A 385 5.19 -13.12 -6.04
CA LEU A 385 5.98 -13.00 -4.81
C LEU A 385 5.26 -13.68 -3.64
N LEU A 386 4.01 -13.31 -3.38
CA LEU A 386 3.25 -13.91 -2.27
C LEU A 386 2.99 -15.40 -2.47
N ARG A 387 2.70 -15.86 -3.70
CA ARG A 387 2.57 -17.30 -4.00
C ARG A 387 3.82 -18.06 -3.58
N ASP A 388 4.99 -17.56 -3.92
CA ASP A 388 6.27 -18.21 -3.64
C ASP A 388 6.59 -18.16 -2.14
N GLU A 389 6.32 -17.03 -1.47
CA GLU A 389 6.51 -16.86 -0.02
C GLU A 389 5.58 -17.75 0.82
N ILE A 390 4.27 -17.78 0.50
CA ILE A 390 3.27 -18.62 1.17
C ILE A 390 3.51 -20.10 0.86
N TRP A 391 4.00 -20.44 -0.33
CA TRP A 391 4.48 -21.81 -0.58
C TRP A 391 5.73 -22.11 0.24
N GLY A 392 6.63 -21.16 0.41
CA GLY A 392 7.88 -21.29 1.14
C GLY A 392 7.75 -21.04 2.64
N ARG A 393 8.51 -20.07 3.14
CA ARG A 393 8.72 -19.84 4.58
C ARG A 393 7.49 -19.29 5.31
N LEU A 394 6.55 -18.67 4.61
CA LEU A 394 5.34 -18.11 5.22
C LEU A 394 4.21 -19.15 5.34
N ARG A 395 4.40 -20.38 4.85
CA ARG A 395 3.38 -21.44 4.90
C ARG A 395 2.88 -21.76 6.30
N PHE A 396 3.80 -21.89 7.26
CA PHE A 396 3.46 -22.28 8.64
C PHE A 396 2.79 -21.15 9.41
N PRO A 397 3.29 -19.89 9.37
CA PRO A 397 2.60 -18.77 10.02
C PRO A 397 1.23 -18.44 9.38
N PHE A 398 1.03 -18.76 8.10
CA PHE A 398 -0.17 -18.40 7.32
C PHE A 398 -0.84 -19.65 6.72
N VAL A 399 -1.36 -20.52 7.59
CA VAL A 399 -2.06 -21.76 7.21
C VAL A 399 -3.37 -21.47 6.47
N ALA A 400 -4.10 -20.42 6.85
CA ALA A 400 -5.32 -20.02 6.16
C ALA A 400 -5.05 -19.68 4.68
N ASP A 401 -4.02 -18.87 4.43
CA ASP A 401 -3.54 -18.53 3.10
C ASP A 401 -3.12 -19.78 2.32
N HIS A 402 -2.34 -20.66 2.93
CA HIS A 402 -1.92 -21.91 2.28
C HIS A 402 -3.11 -22.74 1.81
N ARG A 403 -4.12 -22.90 2.68
CA ARG A 403 -5.37 -23.61 2.34
C ARG A 403 -6.09 -22.94 1.18
N PHE A 404 -6.20 -21.61 1.21
CA PHE A 404 -6.82 -20.83 0.14
C PHE A 404 -6.10 -21.03 -1.20
N PHE A 405 -4.77 -20.85 -1.24
CA PHE A 405 -3.98 -20.98 -2.47
C PHE A 405 -4.05 -22.39 -3.06
N LYS A 406 -4.08 -23.43 -2.20
CA LYS A 406 -4.23 -24.81 -2.63
C LYS A 406 -5.62 -25.06 -3.24
N HIS A 407 -6.68 -24.61 -2.57
CA HIS A 407 -8.06 -24.83 -3.02
C HIS A 407 -8.36 -24.10 -4.35
N HIS A 408 -7.85 -22.87 -4.51
CA HIS A 408 -8.12 -22.02 -5.67
C HIS A 408 -7.09 -22.15 -6.79
N LYS A 409 -6.23 -23.19 -6.77
CA LYS A 409 -5.16 -23.42 -7.76
C LYS A 409 -4.20 -22.24 -7.92
N GLY A 410 -3.98 -21.46 -6.85
CA GLY A 410 -3.05 -20.31 -6.84
C GLY A 410 -1.57 -20.70 -6.95
N TYR A 411 -1.22 -21.96 -6.71
CA TYR A 411 0.13 -22.50 -6.92
C TYR A 411 0.39 -22.90 -8.38
N ASP A 412 0.36 -21.91 -9.27
CA ASP A 412 0.46 -21.99 -10.73
C ASP A 412 1.91 -22.01 -11.26
N PHE A 413 2.80 -22.73 -10.59
CA PHE A 413 4.22 -22.72 -10.91
C PHE A 413 4.55 -23.24 -12.33
N PRO A 414 5.44 -22.58 -13.09
CA PRO A 414 5.83 -23.02 -14.43
C PRO A 414 6.38 -24.45 -14.47
N HIS A 415 7.06 -24.91 -13.41
CA HIS A 415 7.63 -26.26 -13.36
C HIS A 415 6.58 -27.38 -13.29
N ARG A 416 5.32 -27.06 -12.97
CA ARG A 416 4.17 -27.97 -13.01
C ARG A 416 3.56 -28.11 -14.41
N ASN A 417 3.88 -27.22 -15.35
CA ASN A 417 3.40 -27.31 -16.73
C ASN A 417 4.31 -28.23 -17.58
N TRP A 418 4.14 -29.54 -17.41
CA TRP A 418 4.99 -30.56 -18.03
C TRP A 418 4.97 -30.49 -19.58
N ARG A 419 3.84 -30.13 -20.19
CA ARG A 419 3.70 -29.98 -21.64
C ARG A 419 4.63 -28.88 -22.17
N VAL A 420 4.63 -27.72 -21.52
CA VAL A 420 5.50 -26.59 -21.87
C VAL A 420 6.97 -26.96 -21.64
N ARG A 421 7.29 -27.65 -20.54
CA ARG A 421 8.67 -28.10 -20.26
C ARG A 421 9.20 -29.04 -21.33
N LEU A 422 8.41 -30.04 -21.74
CA LEU A 422 8.81 -30.99 -22.78
C LEU A 422 9.02 -30.25 -24.11
N LYS A 423 8.08 -29.38 -24.50
CA LYS A 423 8.20 -28.55 -25.71
C LYS A 423 9.48 -27.70 -25.68
N ASN A 424 9.74 -27.01 -24.57
CA ASN A 424 10.93 -26.17 -24.42
C ASN A 424 12.21 -27.01 -24.47
N GLY A 425 12.24 -28.17 -23.82
CA GLY A 425 13.38 -29.09 -23.86
C GLY A 425 13.72 -29.53 -25.29
N LEU A 426 12.71 -29.94 -26.07
CA LEU A 426 12.89 -30.32 -27.47
C LEU A 426 13.40 -29.13 -28.31
N LEU A 427 12.77 -27.95 -28.17
CA LEU A 427 13.16 -26.76 -28.93
C LEU A 427 14.58 -26.30 -28.62
N LEU A 428 15.00 -26.36 -27.34
CA LEU A 428 16.37 -26.06 -26.93
C LEU A 428 17.37 -27.05 -27.51
N LEU A 429 17.04 -28.34 -27.55
CA LEU A 429 17.88 -29.35 -28.19
C LEU A 429 18.02 -29.11 -29.69
N LEU A 430 16.92 -28.82 -30.38
CA LEU A 430 16.92 -28.46 -31.81
C LEU A 430 17.74 -27.19 -32.08
N ALA A 431 17.64 -26.20 -31.20
CA ALA A 431 18.40 -24.95 -31.30
C ALA A 431 19.90 -25.10 -31.04
N ARG A 432 20.39 -26.25 -30.54
CA ARG A 432 21.83 -26.53 -30.46
C ARG A 432 22.45 -26.82 -31.83
N MET A 433 21.66 -27.28 -32.79
CA MET A 433 22.13 -27.56 -34.15
C MET A 433 22.20 -26.24 -34.95
N PRO A 434 23.39 -25.77 -35.38
CA PRO A 434 23.55 -24.49 -36.06
C PRO A 434 22.63 -24.23 -37.27
N PRO A 435 22.41 -25.17 -38.21
CA PRO A 435 21.53 -24.93 -39.35
C PRO A 435 20.07 -24.76 -38.91
N ILE A 436 19.61 -25.54 -37.93
CA ILE A 436 18.25 -25.49 -37.39
C ILE A 436 18.05 -24.22 -36.56
N ARG A 437 19.02 -23.84 -35.73
CA ARG A 437 19.00 -22.57 -35.00
C ARG A 437 18.85 -21.38 -35.96
N LYS A 438 19.64 -21.36 -37.05
CA LYS A 438 19.54 -20.29 -38.06
C LYS A 438 18.14 -20.26 -38.68
N LYS A 439 17.57 -21.42 -39.03
CA LYS A 439 16.22 -21.54 -39.58
C LYS A 439 15.14 -21.06 -38.60
N ILE A 440 15.19 -21.51 -37.34
CA ILE A 440 14.25 -21.11 -36.28
C ILE A 440 14.31 -19.60 -36.05
N TYR A 441 15.47 -19.07 -35.67
CA TYR A 441 15.58 -17.67 -35.23
C TYR A 441 15.51 -16.65 -36.36
N ARG A 442 15.97 -16.98 -37.58
CA ARG A 442 15.96 -16.03 -38.72
C ARG A 442 14.72 -16.12 -39.58
N GLN A 443 14.07 -17.29 -39.70
CA GLN A 443 13.03 -17.50 -40.70
C GLN A 443 11.64 -17.78 -40.10
N HIS A 444 11.54 -18.51 -38.99
CA HIS A 444 10.23 -19.00 -38.53
C HIS A 444 9.72 -18.40 -37.22
N LEU A 445 10.60 -17.99 -36.31
CA LEU A 445 10.20 -17.63 -34.94
C LEU A 445 9.11 -16.54 -34.90
N LYS A 446 9.28 -15.48 -35.69
CA LYS A 446 8.33 -14.36 -35.73
C LYS A 446 6.94 -14.80 -36.19
N GLY A 447 6.86 -15.59 -37.27
CA GLY A 447 5.58 -16.09 -37.79
C GLY A 447 4.91 -17.11 -36.87
N GLU A 448 5.69 -18.03 -36.31
CA GLU A 448 5.17 -19.05 -35.40
C GLU A 448 4.70 -18.47 -34.05
N MET A 449 5.24 -17.33 -33.61
CA MET A 449 4.77 -16.63 -32.40
C MET A 449 3.35 -16.07 -32.54
N ILE A 450 2.96 -15.65 -33.74
CA ILE A 450 1.63 -15.04 -33.99
C ILE A 450 0.62 -16.03 -34.55
N LYS A 451 1.05 -17.18 -35.07
CA LYS A 451 0.19 -18.14 -35.79
C LYS A 451 -1.05 -18.58 -35.01
N SER A 452 -0.91 -18.90 -33.73
CA SER A 452 -2.06 -19.27 -32.91
C SER A 452 -2.99 -18.09 -32.62
N LEU A 453 -2.45 -16.87 -32.60
CA LEU A 453 -3.24 -15.65 -32.42
C LEU A 453 -3.99 -15.31 -33.72
N GLN A 454 -3.30 -15.40 -34.87
CA GLN A 454 -3.91 -15.22 -36.19
C GLN A 454 -5.04 -16.21 -36.42
N LYS A 455 -4.86 -17.48 -36.04
CA LYS A 455 -5.95 -18.46 -36.10
C LYS A 455 -7.20 -18.00 -35.34
N VAL A 456 -7.03 -17.44 -34.14
CA VAL A 456 -8.17 -16.90 -33.37
C VAL A 456 -8.78 -15.68 -34.06
N VAL A 457 -7.97 -14.82 -34.67
CA VAL A 457 -8.43 -13.65 -35.44
C VAL A 457 -9.19 -14.07 -36.70
N ASP A 458 -8.73 -15.12 -37.40
CA ASP A 458 -9.33 -15.63 -38.63
C ASP A 458 -10.65 -16.40 -38.35
N GLU A 459 -10.82 -16.91 -37.13
CA GLU A 459 -12.04 -17.62 -36.66
C GLU A 459 -13.10 -16.66 -36.08
N ALA A 460 -12.77 -15.40 -35.81
CA ALA A 460 -13.67 -14.38 -35.29
C ALA A 460 -14.40 -13.65 -36.42
#